data_AF-A0A3B8W105-F1
#
_entry.id   AF-A0A3B8W105-F1
#
_cell.length_a   1.000
_cell.length_b   1.000
_cell.length_c   1.000
_cell.angle_alpha   90.00
_cell.angle_beta   90.00
_cell.angle_gamma   90.00
#
_symmetry.space_group_name_H-M   'P 1'
#
loop_
_entity.id
_entity.type
_entity.pdbx_description
1 polymer ?
#
loop_
_entity_poly.entity_id
_entity_poly.type
_entity_poly.pdbx_seq_one_letter_code
_entity_poly.pdbx_strand_id
1 'polypeptide(L)'
;PISKSMVEKVKRAVGKSRQLLQREARYLFSHGTVTNEAYVAERQGIAIKMKDGRLLDIAQASDLPSIKAISKIVKKNYLCWPKNVSL
;
A
#
# COMPACT_ATOMS: atom_id res chain seq x y z
N PRO A 1 -7.84 5.13 4.53
CA PRO A 1 -8.60 4.20 3.66
C PRO A 1 -9.46 5.00 2.67
N ILE A 2 -9.70 4.50 1.46
CA ILE A 2 -10.53 5.21 0.48
C ILE A 2 -11.99 5.18 0.96
N SER A 3 -12.66 6.34 0.95
CA SER A 3 -14.05 6.43 1.38
C SER A 3 -15.00 5.77 0.37
N LYS A 4 -16.04 5.10 0.86
CA LYS A 4 -17.08 4.50 0.01
C LYS A 4 -17.74 5.56 -0.90
N SER A 5 -17.92 6.79 -0.39
CA SER A 5 -18.48 7.90 -1.15
C SER A 5 -17.61 8.30 -2.36
N MET A 6 -16.28 8.25 -2.21
CA MET A 6 -15.35 8.53 -3.30
C MET A 6 -15.39 7.44 -4.38
N VAL A 7 -15.43 6.17 -3.97
CA VAL A 7 -15.56 5.03 -4.91
C VAL A 7 -16.86 5.15 -5.72
N GLU A 8 -17.98 5.41 -5.05
CA GLU A 8 -19.27 5.58 -5.72
C GLU A 8 -19.31 6.80 -6.66
N LYS A 9 -18.62 7.88 -6.30
CA LYS A 9 -18.46 9.06 -7.18
C LYS A 9 -17.72 8.69 -8.46
N VAL A 10 -16.61 7.95 -8.36
CA VAL A 10 -15.82 7.52 -9.54
C VAL A 10 -16.60 6.51 -10.38
N LYS A 11 -17.27 5.53 -9.76
CA LYS A 11 -18.12 4.56 -10.47
C LYS A 11 -19.21 5.24 -11.30
N ARG A 12 -19.90 6.22 -10.72
CA ARG A 12 -20.91 7.01 -11.44
C ARG A 12 -20.31 7.83 -12.57
N ALA A 13 -19.14 8.44 -12.37
CA ALA A 13 -18.46 9.21 -13.40
C ALA A 13 -18.03 8.34 -14.60
N VAL A 14 -17.48 7.15 -14.35
CA VAL A 14 -17.08 6.19 -15.40
C VAL A 14 -18.28 5.66 -16.18
N GLY A 15 -19.38 5.32 -15.48
CA GLY A 15 -20.60 4.87 -16.14
C GLY A 15 -21.20 5.93 -17.07
N LYS A 16 -21.23 7.20 -16.63
CA LYS A 16 -21.74 8.32 -17.42
C LYS A 16 -20.88 8.64 -18.65
N SER A 17 -19.55 8.66 -18.50
CA SER A 17 -18.66 9.07 -19.60
C SER A 17 -18.59 8.06 -20.75
N ARG A 18 -18.94 6.80 -20.50
CA ARG A 18 -18.84 5.70 -21.47
C ARG A 18 -20.18 5.04 -21.83
N GLN A 19 -21.30 5.62 -21.37
CA GLN A 19 -22.66 5.12 -21.61
C GLN A 19 -22.84 3.63 -21.24
N LEU A 20 -22.24 3.21 -20.13
CA LEU A 20 -22.25 1.82 -19.68
C LEU A 20 -23.37 1.55 -18.69
N LEU A 21 -23.85 0.31 -18.66
CA LEU A 21 -24.73 -0.14 -17.61
C LEU A 21 -23.97 -0.18 -16.28
N GLN A 22 -24.66 0.08 -15.17
CA GLN A 22 -24.07 0.03 -13.81
C GLN A 22 -23.32 -1.28 -13.52
N ARG A 23 -23.84 -2.40 -14.07
CA ARG A 23 -23.23 -3.74 -13.94
C ARG A 23 -21.91 -3.89 -14.70
N GLU A 24 -21.70 -3.09 -15.74
CA GLU A 24 -20.51 -3.12 -16.60
C GLU A 24 -19.42 -2.20 -16.06
N ALA A 25 -19.82 -1.08 -15.44
CA ALA A 25 -18.90 -0.10 -14.85
C ALA A 25 -17.93 -0.75 -13.84
N ARG A 26 -18.33 -1.81 -13.13
CA ARG A 26 -17.48 -2.54 -12.17
C ARG A 26 -16.23 -3.17 -12.78
N TYR A 27 -16.23 -3.47 -14.08
CA TYR A 27 -15.08 -4.06 -14.76
C TYR A 27 -14.03 -3.00 -15.16
N LEU A 28 -14.38 -1.71 -15.08
CA LEU A 28 -13.53 -0.61 -15.53
C LEU A 28 -12.88 0.17 -14.39
N PHE A 29 -13.21 -0.11 -13.13
CA PHE A 29 -12.51 0.47 -12.00
C PHE A 29 -12.01 -0.60 -11.05
N SER A 30 -10.90 -0.33 -10.39
CA SER A 30 -10.35 -1.19 -9.33
C SER A 30 -9.90 -0.32 -8.18
N HIS A 31 -10.09 -0.80 -6.96
CA HIS A 31 -9.55 -0.14 -5.79
C HIS A 31 -9.11 -1.16 -4.78
N GLY A 32 -8.17 -0.78 -3.93
CA GLY A 32 -7.65 -1.69 -2.94
C GLY A 32 -6.58 -1.06 -2.10
N THR A 33 -5.86 -1.93 -1.40
CA THR A 33 -4.73 -1.54 -0.58
C THR A 33 -3.61 -2.52 -0.79
N VAL A 34 -2.40 -2.00 -0.97
CA VAL A 34 -1.17 -2.77 -0.99
C VAL A 34 -0.32 -2.34 0.20
N THR A 35 0.28 -3.30 0.89
CA THR A 35 1.25 -3.06 1.96
C THR A 35 2.64 -3.46 1.49
N ASN A 36 3.65 -2.69 1.89
CA ASN A 36 5.05 -3.06 1.79
C ASN A 36 5.56 -3.31 3.21
N GLU A 37 5.84 -4.58 3.50
CA GLU A 37 6.26 -5.11 4.81
C GLU A 37 7.60 -5.83 4.63
N ALA A 38 8.63 -5.09 4.21
CA ALA A 38 9.93 -5.66 3.84
C ALA A 38 10.70 -6.26 5.03
N TYR A 39 10.52 -5.71 6.23
CA TYR A 39 11.06 -6.26 7.47
C TYR A 39 10.08 -6.07 8.63
N VAL A 40 9.74 -7.15 9.34
CA VAL A 40 8.81 -7.16 10.48
C VAL A 40 9.48 -7.88 11.64
N ALA A 41 9.95 -7.11 12.61
CA ALA A 41 10.74 -7.62 13.74
C ALA A 41 9.97 -8.67 14.56
N GLU A 42 8.64 -8.51 14.69
CA GLU A 42 7.80 -9.45 15.46
C GLU A 42 7.69 -10.84 14.82
N ARG A 43 7.95 -10.95 13.51
CA ARG A 43 7.84 -12.22 12.78
C ARG A 43 9.20 -12.80 12.37
N GLN A 44 10.13 -11.92 11.98
CA GLN A 44 11.40 -12.29 11.35
C GLN A 44 12.55 -11.45 11.89
N GLY A 45 12.48 -11.10 13.18
CA GLY A 45 13.49 -10.31 13.87
C GLY A 45 14.88 -10.95 13.84
N ILE A 46 15.90 -10.15 13.55
CA ILE A 46 17.30 -10.54 13.64
C ILE A 46 17.87 -9.92 14.92
N ALA A 47 18.16 -10.78 15.90
CA ALA A 47 18.73 -10.35 17.18
C ALA A 47 20.27 -10.23 17.08
N ILE A 48 20.78 -9.07 17.48
CA ILE A 48 22.21 -8.75 17.56
C ILE A 48 22.63 -8.76 19.02
N LYS A 49 23.65 -9.55 19.35
CA LYS A 49 24.25 -9.58 20.68
C LYS A 49 25.29 -8.47 20.82
N MET A 50 25.00 -7.53 21.71
CA MET A 50 25.85 -6.39 22.03
C MET A 50 26.98 -6.80 22.96
N LYS A 51 28.03 -5.96 23.05
CA LYS A 51 29.20 -6.21 23.92
C LYS A 51 28.84 -6.28 25.41
N ASP A 52 27.79 -5.57 25.82
CA ASP A 52 27.24 -5.60 27.19
C ASP A 52 26.35 -6.82 27.47
N GLY A 53 26.21 -7.74 26.50
CA GLY A 53 25.41 -8.96 26.60
C GLY A 53 23.93 -8.79 26.24
N ARG A 54 23.45 -7.57 25.98
CA ARG A 54 22.05 -7.34 25.56
C ARG A 54 21.80 -7.85 24.14
N LEU A 55 20.58 -8.27 23.88
CA LEU A 55 20.08 -8.58 22.53
C LEU A 55 19.22 -7.43 22.03
N LEU A 56 19.53 -6.90 20.84
CA LEU A 56 18.79 -5.83 20.18
C LEU A 56 18.36 -6.28 18.78
N ASP A 57 17.22 -5.79 18.29
CA ASP A 57 16.85 -6.02 16.89
C ASP A 57 17.82 -5.28 15.95
N ILE A 58 18.09 -5.83 14.77
CA ILE A 58 18.98 -5.21 13.77
C ILE A 58 18.55 -3.78 13.40
N ALA A 59 17.25 -3.47 13.37
CA ALA A 59 16.77 -2.12 13.10
C ALA A 59 17.03 -1.13 14.24
N GLN A 60 17.31 -1.62 15.45
CA GLN A 60 17.73 -0.82 16.60
C GLN A 60 19.25 -0.76 16.75
N ALA A 61 19.94 -1.84 16.38
CA ALA A 61 21.40 -1.96 16.50
C ALA A 61 22.15 -1.33 15.33
N SER A 62 21.52 -1.19 14.16
CA SER A 62 22.15 -0.65 12.95
C SER A 62 22.00 0.86 12.84
N ASP A 63 23.12 1.55 12.57
CA ASP A 63 23.12 2.98 12.20
C ASP A 63 22.73 3.21 10.73
N LEU A 64 22.50 2.15 9.95
CA LEU A 64 22.16 2.26 8.53
C LEU A 64 20.71 2.74 8.36
N PRO A 65 20.49 3.91 7.73
CA PRO A 65 19.15 4.44 7.52
C PRO A 65 18.25 3.51 6.69
N SER A 66 18.85 2.68 5.83
CA SER A 66 18.14 1.72 4.97
C SER A 66 17.41 0.65 5.78
N ILE A 67 18.03 0.11 6.83
CA ILE A 67 17.44 -0.93 7.69
C ILE A 67 16.23 -0.37 8.44
N LYS A 68 16.35 0.86 8.95
CA LYS A 68 15.23 1.58 9.57
C LYS A 68 14.11 1.95 8.58
N ALA A 69 14.45 2.18 7.31
CA ALA A 69 13.48 2.50 6.29
C ALA A 69 12.64 1.27 5.89
N ILE A 70 13.26 0.11 5.73
CA ILE A 70 12.57 -1.13 5.33
C ILE A 70 11.75 -1.77 6.46
N SER A 71 12.08 -1.47 7.72
CA SER A 71 11.28 -1.90 8.88
C SER A 71 9.98 -1.12 9.03
N LYS A 72 9.84 0.02 8.36
CA LYS A 72 8.61 0.79 8.36
C LYS A 72 7.61 0.21 7.37
N ILE A 73 6.51 -0.33 7.89
CA ILE A 73 5.39 -0.80 7.08
C ILE A 73 4.75 0.40 6.37
N VAL A 74 4.65 0.33 5.04
CA VAL A 74 3.99 1.34 4.22
C VAL A 74 2.71 0.76 3.63
N LYS A 75 1.57 1.44 3.88
CA LYS A 75 0.27 1.07 3.32
C LYS A 75 -0.15 2.07 2.24
N LYS A 76 -0.28 1.62 1.00
CA LYS A 76 -0.73 2.44 -0.14
C LYS A 76 -2.15 2.04 -0.53
N ASN A 77 -3.05 3.01 -0.54
CA ASN A 77 -4.41 2.82 -1.04
C ASN A 77 -4.44 3.26 -2.51
N TYR A 78 -5.05 2.46 -3.40
CA TYR A 78 -5.17 2.80 -4.82
C TYR A 78 -6.63 2.81 -5.28
N LEU A 79 -6.92 3.71 -6.23
CA LEU A 79 -8.17 3.81 -6.96
C LEU A 79 -7.82 4.06 -8.42
N CYS A 80 -8.19 3.12 -9.29
CA CYS A 80 -7.85 3.10 -10.70
C CYS A 80 -9.13 3.14 -11.53
N TRP A 81 -9.11 3.92 -12.61
CA TRP A 81 -10.19 4.00 -13.60
C TRP A 81 -9.60 4.41 -14.96
N PRO A 82 -10.35 4.27 -16.07
CA PRO A 82 -9.82 4.52 -17.40
C PRO A 82 -9.66 6.02 -17.62
N LYS A 83 -8.50 6.43 -18.12
CA LYS A 83 -8.21 7.80 -18.56
C LYS A 83 -8.15 7.83 -20.08
N ASN A 84 -8.62 8.91 -20.70
CA ASN A 84 -8.35 9.15 -22.11
C ASN A 84 -6.85 9.45 -22.27
N VAL A 85 -6.19 8.66 -23.09
CA VAL A 85 -4.78 8.85 -23.49
C VAL A 85 -4.80 9.22 -24.97
N SER A 86 -4.22 10.36 -25.32
CA SER A 86 -3.92 10.70 -26.72
C SER A 86 -2.74 9.84 -27.16
N LEU A 87 -2.90 9.17 -28.31
CA LEU A 87 -1.81 8.49 -29.01
C LEU A 87 -1.06 9.49 -29.88
#